data_AF-A0A2M7W3U2-F1
#
_entry.id   AF-A0A2M7W3U2-F1
#
_cell.length_a   1.000
_cell.length_b   1.000
_cell.length_c   1.000
_cell.angle_alpha   90.00
_cell.angle_beta   90.00
_cell.angle_gamma   90.00
#
_symmetry.space_group_name_H-M   'P 1'
#
loop_
_entity.id
_entity.type
_entity.pdbx_description
1 polymer ?
#
loop_
_entity_poly.entity_id
_entity_poly.type
_entity_poly.pdbx_seq_one_letter_code
_entity_poly.pdbx_strand_id
1 'polypeptide(L)'
;MSFNNSCPKRKKGNAQLKLNLKKIKLKTYKTVDEVIGDLPLEYSDKIPNHHGTKHKVKINGYLGNRHTDPNKPSPTIVGRGGGTGGPVILPHPSQKRRMTIREVARIQTFPDDFIFYGSNSSQYRQIGNAVPVELGYILGKQLEKIEKQRKEMNKIRNFNLIHSPTNNPYRYPPISFPVSRN
;
A
#
# COMPACT_ATOMS: atom_id res chain seq x y z
N MET A 1 -1.32 46.96 23.38
CA MET A 1 -2.30 46.07 22.71
C MET A 1 -1.73 44.67 22.71
N SER A 2 -2.15 43.84 23.65
CA SER A 2 -1.67 42.45 23.77
C SER A 2 -2.67 41.53 23.08
N PHE A 3 -2.27 40.91 21.98
CA PHE A 3 -3.10 39.93 21.27
C PHE A 3 -3.17 38.65 22.08
N ASN A 4 -4.36 38.36 22.64
CA ASN A 4 -4.68 37.07 23.24
C ASN A 4 -4.77 36.01 22.14
N ASN A 5 -3.68 35.27 21.94
CA ASN A 5 -3.68 34.03 21.14
C ASN A 5 -4.21 32.87 21.97
N SER A 6 -5.52 32.83 22.24
CA SER A 6 -6.17 31.61 22.73
C SER A 6 -6.62 30.77 21.53
N CYS A 7 -5.77 29.83 21.12
CA CYS A 7 -6.09 28.81 20.12
C CYS A 7 -7.30 27.99 20.60
N PRO A 8 -8.42 27.90 19.84
CA PRO A 8 -9.59 27.15 20.27
C PRO A 8 -9.24 25.66 20.36
N LYS A 9 -9.30 25.11 21.58
CA LYS A 9 -9.06 23.68 21.83
C LYS A 9 -10.05 22.84 21.03
N ARG A 10 -9.54 22.18 19.99
CA ARG A 10 -10.27 21.20 19.17
C ARG A 10 -10.82 20.10 20.07
N LYS A 11 -12.13 20.06 20.29
CA LYS A 11 -12.81 18.96 21.00
C LYS A 11 -12.47 17.66 20.28
N LYS A 12 -11.69 16.78 20.94
CA LYS A 12 -11.42 15.42 20.46
C LYS A 12 -12.71 14.62 20.54
N GLY A 13 -13.50 14.63 19.46
CA GLY A 13 -14.53 13.64 19.25
C GLY A 13 -13.86 12.28 19.06
N ASN A 14 -13.72 11.52 20.13
CA ASN A 14 -13.19 10.16 20.11
C ASN A 14 -14.24 9.20 19.53
N ALA A 15 -14.51 9.29 18.24
CA ALA A 15 -15.02 8.15 17.51
C ALA A 15 -13.84 7.19 17.28
N GLN A 16 -13.48 6.42 18.31
CA GLN A 16 -12.59 5.27 18.12
C GLN A 16 -13.33 4.28 17.22
N LEU A 17 -13.01 4.32 15.92
CA LEU A 17 -13.24 3.20 15.02
C LEU A 17 -12.42 2.03 15.56
N LYS A 18 -12.98 1.26 16.50
CA LYS A 18 -12.41 -0.02 16.92
C LYS A 18 -12.46 -0.94 15.70
N LEU A 19 -11.36 -1.01 14.94
CA LEU A 19 -11.19 -2.02 13.92
C LEU A 19 -11.32 -3.38 14.60
N ASN A 20 -12.38 -4.12 14.26
CA ASN A 20 -12.58 -5.47 14.76
C ASN A 20 -11.63 -6.41 14.03
N LEU A 21 -10.37 -6.43 14.47
CA LEU A 21 -9.26 -7.21 13.91
C LEU A 21 -9.56 -8.71 13.82
N LYS A 22 -10.50 -9.22 14.63
CA LYS A 22 -10.90 -10.64 14.65
C LYS A 22 -11.62 -11.10 13.38
N LYS A 23 -12.06 -10.19 12.51
CA LYS A 23 -12.80 -10.51 11.26
C LYS A 23 -11.94 -10.46 9.99
N ILE A 24 -10.65 -10.13 10.08
CA ILE A 24 -9.80 -9.95 8.91
C ILE A 24 -9.13 -11.29 8.57
N LYS A 25 -9.65 -11.96 7.53
CA LYS A 25 -8.96 -13.10 6.91
C LYS A 25 -7.81 -12.55 6.06
N LEU A 26 -6.58 -12.59 6.59
CA LEU A 26 -5.39 -12.15 5.86
C LEU A 26 -5.07 -13.14 4.74
N LYS A 27 -4.66 -12.60 3.58
CA LYS A 27 -4.12 -13.42 2.49
C LYS A 27 -2.79 -14.01 2.95
N THR A 28 -2.59 -15.30 2.72
CA THR A 28 -1.31 -15.96 2.98
C THR A 28 -0.22 -15.32 2.11
N TYR A 29 0.99 -15.17 2.65
CA TYR A 29 2.13 -14.74 1.86
C TYR A 29 2.42 -15.77 0.76
N LYS A 30 2.97 -15.29 -0.36
CA LYS A 30 3.50 -16.17 -1.41
C LYS A 30 4.97 -16.45 -1.16
N THR A 31 5.41 -17.66 -1.45
CA THR A 31 6.83 -18.02 -1.37
C THR A 31 7.58 -17.52 -2.60
N VAL A 32 8.92 -17.49 -2.55
CA VAL A 32 9.72 -17.14 -3.73
C VAL A 32 9.43 -18.10 -4.87
N ASP A 33 9.41 -19.41 -4.60
CA ASP A 33 9.19 -20.44 -5.62
C ASP A 33 7.83 -20.30 -6.31
N GLU A 34 6.76 -20.00 -5.55
CA GLU A 34 5.43 -19.74 -6.11
C GLU A 34 5.38 -18.53 -7.06
N VAL A 35 6.31 -17.59 -6.93
CA VAL A 35 6.31 -16.33 -7.69
C VAL A 35 7.20 -16.39 -8.93
N ILE A 36 8.32 -17.12 -8.85
CA ILE A 36 9.32 -17.16 -9.92
C ILE A 36 9.59 -18.56 -10.49
N GLY A 37 9.04 -19.63 -9.91
CA GLY A 37 9.37 -21.01 -10.26
C GLY A 37 8.96 -21.44 -11.68
N ASP A 38 8.04 -20.72 -12.31
CA ASP A 38 7.64 -20.89 -13.71
C ASP A 38 8.59 -20.21 -14.71
N LEU A 39 9.49 -19.32 -14.25
CA LEU A 39 10.44 -18.64 -15.12
C LEU A 39 11.62 -19.55 -15.49
N PRO A 40 12.18 -19.42 -16.71
CA PRO A 40 13.32 -20.20 -17.10
C PRO A 40 14.54 -19.84 -16.25
N LEU A 41 15.29 -20.87 -15.86
CA LEU A 41 16.48 -20.66 -15.05
C LEU A 41 17.54 -19.83 -15.79
N GLU A 42 17.68 -19.97 -17.11
CA GLU A 42 18.61 -19.18 -17.91
C GLU A 42 17.98 -17.87 -18.40
N TYR A 43 18.82 -16.90 -18.76
CA TYR A 43 18.35 -15.66 -19.39
C TYR A 43 17.68 -15.96 -20.73
N SER A 44 16.58 -15.27 -21.00
CA SER A 44 15.75 -15.52 -22.18
C SER A 44 15.16 -14.22 -22.68
N ASP A 45 15.39 -13.93 -23.97
CA ASP A 45 14.81 -12.75 -24.62
C ASP A 45 13.32 -12.93 -24.95
N LYS A 46 12.79 -14.15 -24.78
CA LYS A 46 11.35 -14.44 -24.96
C LYS A 46 10.49 -13.79 -23.87
N ILE A 47 11.08 -13.48 -22.72
CA ILE A 47 10.37 -12.90 -21.58
C ILE A 47 10.91 -11.48 -21.36
N PRO A 48 10.05 -10.45 -21.34
CA PRO A 48 10.51 -9.08 -21.20
C PRO A 48 11.28 -8.88 -19.88
N ASN A 49 12.43 -8.22 -19.94
CA ASN A 49 13.30 -7.99 -18.79
C ASN A 49 13.79 -9.26 -18.05
N HIS A 50 13.76 -10.45 -18.67
CA HIS A 50 14.35 -11.67 -18.10
C HIS A 50 15.87 -11.78 -18.36
N HIS A 51 16.56 -10.70 -18.05
CA HIS A 51 18.01 -10.58 -18.06
C HIS A 51 18.46 -9.96 -16.74
N GLY A 52 19.76 -9.96 -16.48
CA GLY A 52 20.28 -9.48 -15.21
C GLY A 52 21.78 -9.27 -15.20
N THR A 53 22.31 -9.15 -13.99
CA THR A 53 23.75 -8.98 -13.78
C THR A 53 24.51 -10.29 -14.07
N LYS A 54 25.66 -10.19 -14.76
CA LYS A 54 26.56 -11.33 -14.99
C LYS A 54 27.56 -11.56 -13.84
N HIS A 55 27.44 -10.80 -12.75
CA HIS A 55 28.34 -10.90 -11.61
C HIS A 55 28.14 -12.23 -10.87
N LYS A 56 29.24 -12.93 -10.59
CA LYS A 56 29.23 -14.21 -9.88
C LYS A 56 28.58 -14.08 -8.51
N VAL A 57 27.79 -15.09 -8.15
CA VAL A 57 27.23 -15.22 -6.79
C VAL A 57 28.34 -15.68 -5.86
N LYS A 58 28.50 -14.98 -4.74
CA LYS A 58 29.32 -15.42 -3.61
C LYS A 58 28.42 -15.37 -2.39
N ILE A 59 28.17 -16.50 -1.75
CA ILE A 59 27.36 -16.56 -0.55
C ILE A 59 28.28 -16.32 0.64
N ASN A 60 28.08 -15.23 1.37
CA ASN A 60 28.90 -14.86 2.52
C ASN A 60 28.09 -14.19 3.65
N GLY A 61 26.76 -14.26 3.59
CA GLY A 61 25.86 -13.73 4.63
C GLY A 61 25.67 -12.20 4.63
N TYR A 62 26.51 -11.44 3.91
CA TYR A 62 26.31 -10.01 3.72
C TYR A 62 25.06 -9.72 2.88
N LEU A 63 24.51 -8.51 3.03
CA LEU A 63 23.32 -8.07 2.30
C LEU A 63 23.53 -8.25 0.78
N GLY A 64 22.62 -8.99 0.14
CA GLY A 64 22.74 -9.40 -1.28
C GLY A 64 23.44 -10.72 -1.52
N ASN A 65 24.19 -11.23 -0.56
CA ASN A 65 24.93 -12.48 -0.66
C ASN A 65 24.41 -13.53 0.35
N ARG A 66 23.18 -13.35 0.80
CA ARG A 66 22.47 -14.30 1.65
C ARG A 66 21.81 -15.35 0.79
N HIS A 67 21.70 -16.56 1.35
CA HIS A 67 20.90 -17.61 0.75
C HIS A 67 19.44 -17.17 0.61
N THR A 68 18.86 -17.36 -0.58
CA THR A 68 17.43 -17.15 -0.81
C THR A 68 16.72 -18.48 -0.64
N ASP A 69 15.88 -18.58 0.39
CA ASP A 69 15.09 -19.78 0.67
C ASP A 69 13.83 -19.79 -0.23
N PRO A 70 13.65 -20.80 -1.09
CA PRO A 70 12.52 -20.87 -2.02
C PRO A 70 11.16 -20.98 -1.31
N ASN A 71 11.13 -21.58 -0.12
CA ASN A 71 9.90 -21.85 0.64
C ASN A 71 9.47 -20.70 1.55
N LYS A 72 10.23 -19.59 1.54
CA LYS A 72 9.96 -18.41 2.37
C LYS A 72 9.63 -17.21 1.48
N PRO A 73 8.98 -16.17 2.03
CA PRO A 73 8.85 -14.91 1.31
C PRO A 73 10.23 -14.31 1.02
N SER A 74 10.33 -13.58 -0.09
CA SER A 74 11.58 -12.91 -0.45
C SER A 74 12.02 -11.94 0.64
N PRO A 75 13.33 -11.81 0.90
CA PRO A 75 13.87 -10.63 1.57
C PRO A 75 13.48 -9.35 0.82
N THR A 76 13.53 -8.22 1.52
CA THR A 76 13.29 -6.91 0.93
C THR A 76 14.24 -6.66 -0.25
N ILE A 77 13.66 -6.37 -1.41
CA ILE A 77 14.40 -5.89 -2.58
C ILE A 77 14.78 -4.43 -2.32
N VAL A 78 16.06 -4.11 -2.38
CA VAL A 78 16.55 -2.75 -2.10
C VAL A 78 17.10 -2.10 -3.37
N GLY A 79 16.67 -0.86 -3.63
CA GLY A 79 17.17 -0.07 -4.77
C GLY A 79 18.58 0.50 -4.55
N ARG A 80 19.09 0.44 -3.32
CA ARG A 80 20.43 0.90 -2.93
C ARG A 80 20.93 0.10 -1.72
N GLY A 81 22.20 -0.25 -1.71
CA GLY A 81 22.81 -0.91 -0.54
C GLY A 81 24.13 -1.64 -0.80
N GLY A 82 24.62 -1.69 -2.05
CA GLY A 82 26.00 -2.11 -2.30
C GLY A 82 26.99 -1.11 -1.70
N GLY A 83 28.21 -1.55 -1.36
CA GLY A 83 29.27 -0.66 -0.87
C GLY A 83 29.61 0.50 -1.81
N THR A 84 29.25 0.37 -3.10
CA THR A 84 29.37 1.40 -4.14
C THR A 84 28.09 2.21 -4.39
N GLY A 85 27.04 2.00 -3.58
CA GLY A 85 25.75 2.68 -3.73
C GLY A 85 24.83 2.11 -4.82
N GLY A 86 25.20 0.99 -5.43
CA GLY A 86 24.36 0.26 -6.39
C GLY A 86 23.22 -0.53 -5.73
N PRO A 87 22.27 -1.05 -6.54
CA PRO A 87 21.19 -1.91 -6.05
C PRO A 87 21.76 -3.24 -5.56
N VAL A 88 21.08 -3.84 -4.58
CA VAL A 88 21.48 -5.14 -4.04
C VAL A 88 20.59 -6.20 -4.67
N ILE A 89 21.20 -7.05 -5.50
CA ILE A 89 20.49 -8.09 -6.23
C ILE A 89 20.65 -9.40 -5.46
N LEU A 90 19.55 -10.01 -5.05
CA LEU A 90 19.57 -11.26 -4.31
C LEU A 90 20.02 -12.44 -5.20
N PRO A 91 20.64 -13.48 -4.63
CA PRO A 91 20.92 -14.71 -5.37
C PRO A 91 19.61 -15.41 -5.72
N HIS A 92 19.56 -16.04 -6.89
CA HIS A 92 18.49 -16.96 -7.23
C HIS A 92 18.51 -18.17 -6.26
N PRO A 93 17.37 -18.79 -5.91
CA PRO A 93 17.32 -19.97 -5.03
C PRO A 93 18.24 -21.12 -5.47
N SER A 94 18.46 -21.28 -6.78
CA SER A 94 19.42 -22.26 -7.31
C SER A 94 20.90 -21.91 -7.07
N GLN A 95 21.20 -20.72 -6.57
CA GLN A 95 22.53 -20.16 -6.26
C GLN A 95 23.52 -20.04 -7.43
N LYS A 96 23.13 -20.45 -8.64
CA LYS A 96 23.97 -20.36 -9.85
C LYS A 96 24.12 -18.94 -10.39
N ARG A 97 23.13 -18.08 -10.13
CA ARG A 97 23.10 -16.70 -10.60
C ARG A 97 22.34 -15.78 -9.65
N ARG A 98 22.37 -14.48 -9.95
CA ARG A 98 21.52 -13.46 -9.31
C ARG A 98 20.14 -13.47 -9.95
N MET A 99 19.14 -12.96 -9.22
CA MET A 99 17.79 -12.86 -9.78
C MET A 99 17.73 -11.88 -10.97
N THR A 100 16.92 -12.19 -11.99
CA THR A 100 16.68 -11.31 -13.14
C THR A 100 15.85 -10.10 -12.75
N ILE A 101 15.81 -9.09 -13.63
CA ILE A 101 14.94 -7.93 -13.44
C ILE A 101 13.47 -8.38 -13.37
N ARG A 102 13.04 -9.31 -14.24
CA ARG A 102 11.69 -9.88 -14.23
C ARG A 102 11.34 -10.60 -12.92
N GLU A 103 12.24 -11.43 -12.40
CA GLU A 103 12.03 -12.14 -11.13
C GLU A 103 11.84 -11.17 -9.96
N VAL A 104 12.69 -10.15 -9.89
CA VAL A 104 12.64 -9.13 -8.84
C VAL A 104 11.38 -8.25 -9.00
N ALA A 105 10.94 -7.99 -10.24
CA ALA A 105 9.70 -7.27 -10.53
C ALA A 105 8.47 -8.05 -10.05
N ARG A 106 8.40 -9.36 -10.31
CA ARG A 106 7.31 -10.22 -9.81
C ARG A 106 7.26 -10.29 -8.29
N ILE A 107 8.41 -10.34 -7.62
CA ILE A 107 8.48 -10.25 -6.15
C ILE A 107 7.86 -8.93 -5.65
N GLN A 108 8.08 -7.82 -6.37
CA GLN A 108 7.43 -6.54 -6.12
C GLN A 108 6.00 -6.43 -6.71
N THR A 109 5.42 -7.56 -7.11
CA THR A 109 4.05 -7.70 -7.64
C THR A 109 3.78 -6.90 -8.92
N PHE A 110 4.82 -6.53 -9.67
CA PHE A 110 4.65 -5.95 -11.00
C PHE A 110 4.03 -6.98 -11.96
N PRO A 111 3.14 -6.56 -12.85
CA PRO A 111 2.58 -7.45 -13.85
C PRO A 111 3.63 -7.78 -14.93
N ASP A 112 3.46 -8.93 -15.58
CA ASP A 112 4.46 -9.48 -16.51
C ASP A 112 4.61 -8.68 -17.82
N ASP A 113 3.60 -7.90 -18.16
CA ASP A 113 3.58 -6.98 -19.29
C ASP A 113 4.26 -5.64 -18.99
N PHE A 114 4.58 -5.33 -17.72
CA PHE A 114 5.30 -4.10 -17.39
C PHE A 114 6.76 -4.21 -17.84
N ILE A 115 7.22 -3.23 -18.63
CA ILE A 115 8.57 -3.20 -19.21
C ILE A 115 9.40 -2.12 -18.52
N PHE A 116 10.57 -2.49 -18.03
CA PHE A 116 11.54 -1.56 -17.45
C PHE A 116 12.57 -1.14 -18.48
N TYR A 117 12.93 0.15 -18.47
CA TYR A 117 13.89 0.74 -19.41
C TYR A 117 15.14 1.27 -18.70
N GLY A 118 16.22 1.39 -19.47
CA GLY A 118 17.52 1.89 -19.02
C GLY A 118 18.52 0.77 -18.70
N SER A 119 19.62 1.10 -18.02
CA SER A 119 20.65 0.13 -17.64
C SER A 119 20.12 -0.86 -16.59
N ASN A 120 20.70 -2.08 -16.50
CA ASN A 120 20.30 -3.07 -15.51
C ASN A 120 20.26 -2.50 -14.09
N SER A 121 21.28 -1.72 -13.72
CA SER A 121 21.35 -1.04 -12.41
C SER A 121 20.17 -0.08 -12.19
N SER A 122 19.81 0.70 -13.21
CA SER A 122 18.64 1.59 -13.17
C SER A 122 17.35 0.82 -12.99
N GLN A 123 17.16 -0.27 -13.75
CA GLN A 123 15.96 -1.10 -13.68
C GLN A 123 15.79 -1.75 -12.29
N TYR A 124 16.85 -2.35 -11.73
CA TYR A 124 16.81 -2.87 -10.36
C TYR A 124 16.53 -1.78 -9.32
N ARG A 125 17.07 -0.57 -9.51
CA ARG A 125 16.81 0.57 -8.62
C ARG A 125 15.36 1.04 -8.69
N GLN A 126 14.77 1.08 -9.90
CA GLN A 126 13.35 1.41 -10.09
C GLN A 126 12.48 0.41 -9.31
N ILE A 127 12.74 -0.89 -9.47
CA ILE A 127 11.97 -1.94 -8.79
C ILE A 127 12.17 -1.90 -7.27
N GLY A 128 13.41 -1.77 -6.81
CA GLY A 128 13.72 -1.77 -5.38
C GLY A 128 13.22 -0.54 -4.62
N ASN A 129 13.05 0.60 -5.30
CA ASN A 129 12.46 1.80 -4.69
C ASN A 129 10.94 1.88 -4.87
N ALA A 130 10.36 1.03 -5.72
CA ALA A 130 8.93 1.02 -5.93
C ALA A 130 8.19 0.45 -4.71
N VAL A 131 6.97 0.95 -4.52
CA VAL A 131 5.99 0.32 -3.64
C VAL A 131 5.42 -0.91 -4.36
N PRO A 132 5.21 -2.06 -3.68
CA PRO A 132 4.57 -3.22 -4.30
C PRO A 132 3.24 -2.83 -4.94
N VAL A 133 3.04 -3.19 -6.21
CA VAL A 133 1.85 -2.79 -7.00
C VAL A 133 0.56 -3.31 -6.36
N GLU A 134 0.54 -4.56 -5.88
CA GLU A 134 -0.64 -5.15 -5.23
C GLU A 134 -1.02 -4.40 -3.94
N LEU A 135 -0.02 -3.92 -3.18
CA LEU A 135 -0.27 -3.10 -2.00
C LEU A 135 -0.93 -1.77 -2.38
N GLY A 136 -0.39 -1.09 -3.40
CA GLY A 136 -0.96 0.17 -3.91
C GLY A 136 -2.41 -0.01 -4.39
N TYR A 137 -2.68 -1.09 -5.10
CA TYR A 137 -4.03 -1.43 -5.58
C TYR A 137 -5.04 -1.65 -4.44
N ILE A 138 -4.65 -2.42 -3.42
CA ILE A 138 -5.52 -2.68 -2.25
C ILE A 138 -5.83 -1.38 -1.51
N LEU A 139 -4.82 -0.54 -1.28
CA LEU A 139 -5.00 0.75 -0.62
C LEU A 139 -5.91 1.67 -1.44
N GLY A 140 -5.71 1.76 -2.75
CA GLY A 140 -6.55 2.54 -3.65
C GLY A 140 -8.02 2.13 -3.58
N LYS A 141 -8.31 0.83 -3.59
CA LYS A 141 -9.69 0.30 -3.42
C LYS A 141 -10.32 0.69 -2.09
N GLN A 142 -9.57 0.67 -0.99
CA GLN A 142 -10.10 1.07 0.32
C GLN A 142 -10.40 2.56 0.36
N LEU A 143 -9.52 3.39 -0.20
CA LEU A 143 -9.75 4.84 -0.30
C LEU A 143 -11.00 5.15 -1.13
N GLU A 144 -11.17 4.51 -2.28
CA GLU A 144 -12.36 4.66 -3.12
C GLU A 144 -13.65 4.31 -2.34
N LYS A 145 -13.64 3.20 -1.58
CA LYS A 145 -14.77 2.80 -0.75
C LYS A 145 -15.11 3.84 0.32
N ILE A 146 -14.09 4.36 1.02
CA ILE A 146 -14.26 5.41 2.04
C ILE A 146 -14.83 6.68 1.39
N GLU A 147 -14.35 7.05 0.21
CA GLU A 147 -14.84 8.23 -0.51
C GLU A 147 -16.31 8.08 -0.91
N LYS A 148 -16.72 6.91 -1.42
CA LYS A 148 -18.13 6.61 -1.74
C LYS A 148 -19.03 6.72 -0.51
N GLN A 149 -18.63 6.10 0.60
CA GLN A 149 -19.38 6.19 1.87
C GLN A 149 -19.48 7.63 2.38
N ARG A 150 -18.41 8.42 2.26
CA ARG A 150 -18.42 9.83 2.63
C ARG A 150 -19.41 10.63 1.77
N LYS A 151 -19.46 10.38 0.45
CA LYS A 151 -20.42 11.04 -0.46
C LYS A 151 -21.87 10.67 -0.11
N GLU A 152 -22.15 9.42 0.21
CA GLU A 152 -23.48 8.97 0.65
C GLU A 152 -23.91 9.62 1.98
N MET A 153 -23.04 9.61 2.99
CA MET A 153 -23.32 10.27 4.27
C MET A 153 -23.57 11.77 4.11
N ASN A 154 -22.84 12.44 3.22
CA ASN A 154 -23.05 13.86 2.92
C ASN A 154 -24.41 14.12 2.25
N LYS A 155 -24.87 13.23 1.35
CA LYS A 155 -26.22 13.31 0.76
C LYS A 155 -27.30 13.18 1.84
N ILE A 156 -27.18 12.20 2.73
CA ILE A 156 -28.12 11.99 3.84
C ILE A 156 -28.13 13.20 4.77
N ARG A 157 -26.96 13.73 5.12
CA ARG A 157 -26.84 14.91 5.97
C ARG A 157 -27.50 16.13 5.32
N ASN A 158 -27.29 16.35 4.03
CA ASN A 158 -27.92 17.46 3.31
C ASN A 158 -29.44 17.28 3.21
N PHE A 159 -29.94 16.06 2.96
CA PHE A 159 -31.37 15.78 2.98
C PHE A 159 -32.01 16.07 4.34
N ASN A 160 -31.38 15.61 5.43
CA ASN A 160 -31.88 15.83 6.79
C ASN A 160 -31.80 17.31 7.23
N LEU A 161 -30.83 18.07 6.72
CA LEU A 161 -30.74 19.52 6.97
C LEU A 161 -31.91 20.27 6.32
N ILE A 162 -32.30 19.88 5.10
CA ILE A 162 -33.43 20.48 4.38
C ILE A 162 -34.76 20.13 5.05
N HIS A 163 -34.90 18.90 5.57
CA HIS A 163 -36.14 18.40 6.17
C HIS A 163 -36.14 18.42 7.71
N SER A 164 -35.28 19.24 8.33
CA SER A 164 -35.22 19.37 9.78
C SER A 164 -36.53 20.00 10.30
N PRO A 165 -37.18 19.46 11.35
CA PRO A 165 -38.40 20.03 11.93
C PRO A 165 -38.22 21.45 12.50
N THR A 166 -36.99 21.92 12.64
CA THR A 166 -36.65 23.30 13.02
C THR A 166 -36.69 24.29 11.85
N ASN A 167 -36.66 23.81 10.60
CA ASN A 167 -36.71 24.63 9.38
C ASN A 167 -38.12 24.67 8.75
N ASN A 168 -39.13 24.13 9.43
CA ASN A 168 -40.53 24.21 8.97
C ASN A 168 -41.11 25.59 9.33
N PRO A 169 -41.45 26.46 8.35
CA PRO A 169 -42.03 27.78 8.62
C PRO A 169 -43.45 27.72 9.19
N TYR A 170 -44.10 26.54 9.22
CA TYR A 170 -45.44 26.33 9.78
C TYR A 170 -45.45 25.83 11.23
N ARG A 171 -44.34 26.00 11.98
CA ARG A 171 -44.30 25.62 13.39
C ARG A 171 -45.09 26.65 14.20
N TYR A 172 -46.34 26.32 14.54
CA TYR A 172 -47.14 27.13 15.45
C TYR A 172 -46.38 27.34 16.77
N PRO A 173 -46.39 28.56 17.35
CA PRO A 173 -45.80 28.78 18.66
C PRO A 173 -46.47 27.85 19.68
N PRO A 174 -45.74 27.36 20.69
CA PRO A 174 -46.34 26.54 21.74
C PRO A 174 -47.48 27.32 22.38
N ILE A 175 -48.67 26.72 22.42
CA ILE A 175 -49.85 27.32 23.06
C ILE A 175 -49.52 27.48 24.54
N SER A 176 -49.31 28.71 24.98
CA SER A 176 -49.14 29.04 26.39
C SER A 176 -50.51 28.96 27.05
N PHE A 177 -50.79 27.87 27.75
CA PHE A 177 -51.95 27.80 28.64
C PHE A 177 -51.70 28.75 29.83
N PRO A 178 -52.64 29.65 30.16
CA PRO A 178 -52.49 30.51 31.33
C PRO A 178 -52.47 29.62 32.58
N VAL A 179 -51.36 29.62 33.30
CA VAL A 179 -51.26 28.99 34.61
C VAL A 179 -52.18 29.79 35.55
N SER A 180 -53.29 29.18 35.97
CA SER A 180 -54.13 29.75 37.01
C SER A 180 -53.31 29.85 38.29
N ARG A 181 -53.05 31.08 38.75
CA ARG A 181 -52.46 31.32 40.07
C ARG A 181 -53.49 30.92 41.13
N ASN A 182 -53.16 29.93 41.94
CA ASN A 182 -53.78 29.69 43.24
C ASN A 182 -52.96 30.39 44.32
#